data_AF-A0A3C0HD22-F1
#
_entry.id   AF-A0A3C0HD22-F1
#
_cell.length_a   1.000
_cell.length_b   1.000
_cell.length_c   1.000
_cell.angle_alpha   90.00
_cell.angle_beta   90.00
_cell.angle_gamma   90.00
#
_symmetry.space_group_name_H-M   'P 1'
#
loop_
_entity.id
_entity.type
_entity.pdbx_description
1 polymer ?
#
loop_
_entity_poly.entity_id
_entity_poly.type
_entity_poly.pdbx_seq_one_letter_code
_entity_poly.pdbx_strand_id
1 'polypeptide(L)'
;MEISIKPGTPPEKVFTERSGSKYDEAIKTAIANKGEWFQVASCPVEKRDSMYSTASAIRNGRLATIPQDENINIVCRRVNDSIVMFITAL
;
A
#
# COMPACT_ATOMS: atom_id res chain seq x y z
N MET A 1 -32.72 -16.17 -12.31
CA MET A 1 -32.10 -15.68 -11.07
C MET A 1 -32.31 -14.18 -11.03
N GLU A 2 -33.16 -13.69 -10.13
CA GLU A 2 -33.39 -12.26 -9.96
C GLU A 2 -32.24 -11.64 -9.15
N ILE A 3 -31.62 -10.60 -9.70
CA ILE A 3 -30.59 -9.83 -9.01
C ILE A 3 -31.30 -8.78 -8.16
N SER A 4 -31.27 -8.96 -6.84
CA SER A 4 -31.79 -7.96 -5.90
C SER A 4 -30.78 -6.83 -5.73
N ILE A 5 -31.05 -5.68 -6.34
CA ILE A 5 -30.28 -4.45 -6.15
C ILE A 5 -30.92 -3.70 -4.98
N LYS A 6 -30.32 -3.80 -3.79
CA LYS A 6 -30.72 -2.98 -2.64
C LYS A 6 -29.84 -1.72 -2.59
N PRO A 7 -30.42 -0.53 -2.41
CA PRO A 7 -29.64 0.68 -2.13
C PRO A 7 -28.97 0.54 -0.76
N GLY A 8 -27.64 0.65 -0.74
CA GLY A 8 -26.84 0.70 0.48
C GLY A 8 -25.84 1.84 0.34
N THR A 9 -25.72 2.65 1.39
CA THR A 9 -24.63 3.62 1.50
C THR A 9 -23.31 2.84 1.45
N PRO A 10 -22.31 3.24 0.65
CA PRO A 10 -20.99 2.61 0.69
C PRO A 10 -20.54 2.57 2.16
N PRO A 11 -20.03 1.44 2.68
CA PRO A 11 -19.52 1.41 4.04
C PRO A 11 -18.52 2.57 4.20
N GLU A 12 -18.71 3.37 5.26
CA GLU A 12 -17.74 4.39 5.64
C GLU A 12 -16.35 3.75 5.63
N LYS A 13 -15.34 4.46 5.09
CA LYS A 13 -13.96 3.99 4.99
C LYS A 13 -13.61 3.27 6.29
N VAL A 14 -13.47 1.95 6.23
CA VAL A 14 -13.01 1.15 7.36
C VAL A 14 -11.53 1.50 7.52
N PHE A 15 -11.26 2.57 8.28
CA PHE A 15 -9.94 2.80 8.84
C PHE A 15 -9.73 1.68 9.84
N THR A 16 -9.09 0.60 9.39
CA THR A 16 -8.61 -0.41 10.32
C THR A 16 -7.56 0.27 11.19
N GLU A 17 -7.84 0.44 12.47
CA GLU A 17 -6.91 0.85 13.54
C GLU A 17 -5.79 -0.19 13.77
N ARG A 18 -5.33 -0.88 12.72
CA ARG A 18 -4.19 -1.79 12.77
C ARG A 18 -2.91 -0.98 12.76
N SER A 19 -2.67 -0.28 13.86
CA SER A 19 -1.31 0.11 14.22
C SER A 19 -0.48 -1.16 14.38
N GLY A 20 0.54 -1.34 13.53
CA GLY A 20 1.41 -2.53 13.54
C GLY A 20 1.38 -3.36 12.25
N SER A 21 0.86 -2.81 11.16
CA SER A 21 1.10 -3.40 9.83
C SER A 21 2.60 -3.34 9.54
N LYS A 22 3.17 -4.37 8.91
CA LYS A 22 4.56 -4.34 8.40
C LYS A 22 4.83 -3.14 7.48
N TYR A 23 3.77 -2.57 6.89
CA TYR A 23 3.83 -1.37 6.07
C TYR A 23 3.95 -0.07 6.89
N ASP A 24 3.42 -0.04 8.12
CA ASP A 24 3.60 1.10 9.03
C ASP A 24 5.07 1.23 9.45
N GLU A 25 5.74 0.12 9.72
CA GLU A 25 7.17 0.10 10.03
C GLU A 25 8.00 0.55 8.83
N ALA A 26 7.64 0.11 7.62
CA ALA A 26 8.30 0.56 6.39
C ALA A 26 8.13 2.07 6.16
N ILE A 27 6.93 2.61 6.43
CA ILE A 27 6.68 4.06 6.34
C ILE A 27 7.48 4.83 7.39
N LYS A 28 7.46 4.39 8.65
CA LYS A 28 8.27 5.00 9.73
C LYS A 28 9.76 5.00 9.39
N THR A 29 10.26 3.89 8.85
CA THR A 29 11.66 3.76 8.43
C THR A 29 11.99 4.71 7.27
N ALA A 30 11.09 4.82 6.29
CA ALA A 30 11.26 5.74 5.17
C ALA A 30 11.23 7.21 5.62
N ILE A 31 10.37 7.57 6.57
CA ILE A 31 10.32 8.92 7.16
C ILE A 31 11.60 9.23 7.94
N ALA A 32 12.13 8.26 8.68
CA ALA A 32 13.38 8.42 9.42
C ALA A 32 14.60 8.58 8.50
N ASN A 33 14.55 8.03 7.28
CA ASN A 33 15.64 8.05 6.30
C ASN A 33 15.18 8.70 4.99
N LYS A 34 14.78 9.99 5.07
CA LYS A 34 14.25 10.72 3.91
C LYS A 34 15.23 10.70 2.73
N GLY A 35 14.69 10.47 1.54
CA GLY A 35 15.46 10.36 0.29
C GLY A 35 16.01 8.95 0.00
N GLU A 36 15.92 8.00 0.94
CA GLU A 36 16.32 6.61 0.72
C GLU A 36 15.16 5.71 0.32
N TRP A 37 15.43 4.80 -0.62
CA TRP A 37 14.46 3.83 -1.10
C TRP A 37 14.59 2.50 -0.36
N PHE A 38 13.50 2.03 0.22
CA PHE A 38 13.42 0.75 0.92
C PHE A 38 12.56 -0.24 0.16
N GLN A 39 13.05 -1.47 0.00
CA GLN A 39 12.25 -2.57 -0.55
C GLN A 39 11.30 -3.12 0.52
N VAL A 40 10.00 -3.21 0.20
CA VAL A 40 8.95 -3.55 1.18
C VAL A 40 8.30 -4.90 0.90
N ALA A 41 8.12 -5.25 -0.37
CA ALA A 41 7.54 -6.53 -0.77
C ALA A 41 7.97 -6.93 -2.17
N SER A 42 7.89 -8.23 -2.46
CA SER A 42 8.08 -8.77 -3.80
C SER A 42 7.09 -9.90 -4.07
N CYS A 43 6.72 -10.10 -5.34
CA CYS A 43 5.95 -11.24 -5.79
C CYS A 43 6.39 -11.65 -7.21
N PRO A 44 6.12 -12.88 -7.65
CA PRO A 44 6.28 -13.27 -9.05
C PRO A 44 5.45 -12.37 -9.99
N VAL A 45 5.89 -12.22 -11.24
CA VAL A 45 5.18 -11.42 -12.27
C VAL A 45 3.73 -11.89 -12.48
N GLU A 46 3.45 -13.18 -12.30
CA GLU A 46 2.10 -13.76 -12.38
C GLU A 46 1.13 -13.14 -11.36
N LYS A 47 1.64 -12.65 -10.22
CA LYS A 47 0.86 -12.01 -9.15
C LYS A 47 0.98 -10.48 -9.16
N ARG A 48 1.42 -9.88 -10.27
CA ARG A 48 1.64 -8.42 -10.38
C ARG A 48 0.42 -7.59 -9.96
N ASP A 49 -0.78 -8.05 -10.31
CA ASP A 49 -2.01 -7.29 -10.04
C ASP A 49 -2.30 -7.23 -8.54
N SER A 50 -1.96 -8.30 -7.80
CA SER A 50 -2.01 -8.31 -6.34
C SER A 50 -1.02 -7.32 -5.73
N MET A 51 0.19 -7.19 -6.29
CA MET A 51 1.17 -6.20 -5.82
C MET A 51 0.71 -4.77 -6.10
N TYR A 52 0.19 -4.48 -7.30
CA TYR A 52 -0.35 -3.16 -7.62
C TYR A 52 -1.56 -2.80 -6.77
N SER A 53 -2.45 -3.76 -6.51
CA SER A 53 -3.56 -3.60 -5.58
C SER A 53 -3.07 -3.27 -4.16
N THR A 54 -2.03 -3.97 -3.69
CA THR A 54 -1.41 -3.72 -2.39
C THR A 54 -0.81 -2.31 -2.33
N ALA A 55 -0.01 -1.92 -3.32
CA ALA A 55 0.58 -0.58 -3.39
C ALA A 55 -0.49 0.52 -3.40
N SER A 56 -1.56 0.33 -4.17
CA SER A 56 -2.71 1.24 -4.20
C SER A 56 -3.40 1.34 -2.85
N ALA A 57 -3.59 0.22 -2.15
CA ALA A 57 -4.22 0.20 -0.85
C ALA A 57 -3.35 0.90 0.23
N ILE A 58 -2.02 0.82 0.15
CA ILE A 58 -1.12 1.57 1.04
C ILE A 58 -1.20 3.07 0.73
N ARG A 59 -1.13 3.49 -0.54
CA ARG A 59 -1.24 4.91 -0.93
C ARG A 59 -2.56 5.55 -0.48
N ASN A 60 -3.64 4.76 -0.45
CA ASN A 60 -4.96 5.21 -0.01
C ASN A 60 -5.16 5.12 1.52
N GLY A 61 -4.13 4.79 2.29
CA GLY A 61 -4.20 4.68 3.75
C GLY A 61 -5.03 3.49 4.26
N ARG A 62 -5.28 2.48 3.42
CA ARG A 62 -6.08 1.29 3.80
C ARG A 62 -5.25 0.19 4.46
N LEU A 63 -3.97 0.09 4.12
CA LEU A 63 -3.07 -0.96 4.63
C LEU A 63 -1.93 -0.42 5.50
N ALA A 64 -1.83 0.90 5.64
CA ALA A 64 -0.86 1.56 6.48
C ALA A 64 -1.32 2.99 6.83
N THR A 65 -0.82 3.54 7.92
CA THR A 65 -1.05 4.94 8.30
C THR A 65 0.04 5.83 7.72
N ILE A 66 -0.34 6.75 6.81
CA ILE A 66 0.55 7.80 6.30
C ILE A 66 0.26 9.09 7.08
N PRO A 67 1.22 9.65 7.82
CA PRO A 67 1.06 10.94 8.50
C PRO A 67 0.71 12.05 7.50
N GLN A 68 -0.18 12.98 7.87
CA GLN A 68 -0.70 14.01 6.94
C GLN A 68 0.39 14.92 6.34
N ASP A 69 1.47 15.17 7.07
CA ASP A 69 2.55 16.07 6.67
C ASP A 69 3.72 15.34 5.98
N GLU A 70 3.62 14.03 5.76
CA GLU A 70 4.70 13.23 5.18
C GLU A 70 4.40 12.85 3.73
N ASN A 71 5.36 13.15 2.85
CA ASN A 71 5.23 12.84 1.44
C ASN A 71 5.85 11.47 1.14
N ILE A 72 5.00 10.43 1.12
CA ILE A 72 5.42 9.05 0.89
C ILE A 72 5.22 8.67 -0.58
N ASN A 73 6.32 8.27 -1.22
CA ASN A 73 6.31 7.71 -2.55
C ASN A 73 6.41 6.19 -2.51
N ILE A 74 5.49 5.52 -3.19
CA ILE A 74 5.48 4.06 -3.33
C ILE A 74 5.54 3.73 -4.81
N VAL A 75 6.50 2.89 -5.21
CA VAL A 75 6.65 2.45 -6.61
C VAL A 75 6.76 0.94 -6.69
N CYS A 76 6.25 0.38 -7.78
CA CYS A 76 6.45 -1.03 -8.10
C CYS A 76 7.29 -1.10 -9.38
N ARG A 77 8.34 -1.92 -9.38
CA ARG A 77 9.19 -2.16 -10.55
C ARG A 77 9.30 -3.66 -10.81
N ARG A 78 9.36 -4.02 -12.08
CA ARG A 78 9.72 -5.39 -12.48
C ARG A 78 11.24 -5.54 -12.40
N VAL A 79 11.70 -6.56 -11.70
CA VAL A 79 13.10 -6.98 -11.62
C VAL A 79 13.13 -8.48 -11.93
N ASN A 80 13.67 -8.85 -13.09
CA ASN A 80 13.62 -10.22 -13.61
C ASN A 80 12.17 -10.75 -13.66
N ASP A 81 11.92 -11.86 -12.97
CA ASP A 81 10.62 -12.53 -12.89
C ASP A 81 9.80 -12.14 -11.65
N SER A 82 10.16 -11.03 -11.01
CA SER A 82 9.46 -10.50 -9.84
C SER A 82 9.01 -9.05 -10.03
N ILE A 83 7.88 -8.70 -9.42
CA ILE A 83 7.50 -7.32 -9.15
C ILE A 83 7.93 -7.00 -7.72
N VAL A 84 8.71 -5.94 -7.58
CA VAL A 84 9.25 -5.47 -6.31
C VAL A 84 8.65 -4.10 -6.00
N MET A 85 8.17 -3.93 -4.78
CA MET A 85 7.61 -2.67 -4.26
C MET A 85 8.64 -1.96 -3.39
N PHE A 86 8.82 -0.67 -3.65
CA PHE A 86 9.71 0.22 -2.93
C PHE A 86 8.95 1.40 -2.34
N ILE A 87 9.47 1.93 -1.23
CA ILE A 87 8.94 3.10 -0.54
C ILE A 87 10.06 4.10 -0.25
N THR A 88 9.77 5.40 -0.29
CA THR A 88 10.64 6.48 0.19
C THR A 88 9.77 7.58 0.78
N ALA A 89 10.31 8.35 1.73
CA ALA A 89 9.77 9.65 2.10
C ALA A 89 10.57 10.75 1.40
N LEU A 90 9.90 11.86 1.06
CA LEU A 90 10.51 13.10 0.57
C LEU A 90 10.60 14.16 1.69
#